data_AF-A0A1A8L0N1-F1
#
_entry.id   AF-A0A1A8L0N1-F1
#
_cell.length_a   1.000
_cell.length_b   1.000
_cell.length_c   1.000
_cell.angle_alpha   90.00
_cell.angle_beta   90.00
_cell.angle_gamma   90.00
#
_symmetry.space_group_name_H-M   'P 1'
#
loop_
_entity.id
_entity.type
_entity.pdbx_description
1 polymer ?
#
loop_
_entity_poly.entity_id
_entity_poly.type
_entity_poly.pdbx_seq_one_letter_code
_entity_poly.pdbx_strand_id
1 'polypeptide(L)'
;MENIQNLPIDIQTSKLSDWLLDRRHCNMKWQSAIKTIREKINTAIQDMPENEEIKQLLSGSYIHYFHCLRIVEILKGTEASSKNIFGRYSSQRMKDWQEIISLYEADNVYLAEAASLLSRNVSYEGPALRKQLAKAQQLQQELSRREVECQSSVVELRERYYAACKQYGITGENVPRELQALLKDLPAVLEEVGKDAAKLEKQIQLYVAFSNFVCNWSEPVLPMLTFAQKKGNVTFYEWKTGKVPVIVERPVVEEVIPEALTENTVGLIFTVSCSHCTRED
;
A
#
# COMPACT_ATOMS: atom_id res chain seq x y z
N MET A 1 29.45 -39.10 -44.09
CA MET A 1 30.36 -38.36 -43.20
C MET A 1 29.66 -37.09 -42.81
N GLU A 2 29.35 -36.91 -41.52
CA GLU A 2 28.81 -35.64 -41.05
C GLU A 2 29.83 -34.52 -41.33
N ASN A 3 29.34 -33.37 -41.78
CA ASN A 3 30.18 -32.22 -42.06
C ASN A 3 30.76 -31.72 -40.74
N ILE A 4 32.05 -31.97 -40.53
CA ILE A 4 32.81 -31.62 -39.32
C ILE A 4 32.65 -30.12 -38.97
N GLN A 5 32.36 -29.27 -39.96
CA GLN A 5 32.14 -27.83 -39.76
C GLN A 5 30.84 -27.48 -39.00
N ASN A 6 29.89 -28.42 -38.91
CA ASN A 6 28.60 -28.20 -38.26
C ASN A 6 28.50 -28.84 -36.87
N LEU A 7 29.62 -29.38 -36.35
CA LEU A 7 29.63 -29.96 -35.02
C LEU A 7 29.52 -28.84 -33.97
N PRO A 8 28.52 -28.91 -33.07
CA PRO A 8 28.38 -27.91 -32.02
C PRO A 8 29.57 -27.97 -31.06
N ILE A 9 30.10 -26.80 -30.70
CA ILE A 9 31.14 -26.68 -29.69
C ILE A 9 30.45 -26.29 -28.38
N ASP A 10 30.55 -27.15 -27.38
CA ASP A 10 30.09 -26.85 -26.02
C ASP A 10 31.20 -26.14 -25.24
N ILE A 11 30.88 -24.97 -24.70
CA ILE A 11 31.81 -24.13 -23.95
C ILE A 11 31.08 -23.61 -22.71
N GLN A 12 31.63 -23.90 -21.54
CA GLN A 12 31.14 -23.31 -20.29
C GLN A 12 31.25 -21.78 -20.37
N THR A 13 30.17 -21.05 -20.08
CA THR A 13 30.10 -19.59 -20.22
C THR A 13 31.21 -18.85 -19.47
N SER A 14 31.59 -19.31 -18.27
CA SER A 14 32.68 -18.72 -17.47
C SER A 14 34.06 -18.92 -18.10
N LYS A 15 34.21 -19.88 -19.01
CA LYS A 15 35.44 -20.20 -19.73
C LYS A 15 35.45 -19.68 -21.16
N LEU A 16 34.38 -19.03 -21.62
CA LEU A 16 34.29 -18.56 -23.01
C LEU A 16 35.39 -17.56 -23.36
N SER A 17 35.70 -16.61 -22.47
CA SER A 17 36.78 -15.64 -22.71
C SER A 17 38.15 -16.31 -22.77
N ASP A 18 38.45 -17.23 -21.83
CA ASP A 18 39.70 -18.01 -21.83
C ASP A 18 39.81 -18.84 -23.13
N TRP A 19 38.72 -19.51 -23.51
CA TRP A 19 38.63 -20.35 -24.71
C TRP A 19 38.93 -19.56 -25.99
N LEU A 20 38.42 -18.33 -26.10
CA LEU A 20 38.66 -17.44 -27.24
C LEU A 20 40.13 -17.00 -27.32
N LEU A 21 40.74 -16.70 -26.18
CA LEU A 21 42.14 -16.26 -26.09
C LEU A 21 43.12 -17.42 -26.34
N ASP A 22 42.92 -18.57 -25.72
CA ASP A 22 43.78 -19.75 -25.83
C ASP A 22 43.86 -20.26 -27.28
N ARG A 23 42.74 -20.19 -28.01
CA ARG A 23 42.67 -20.55 -29.43
C ARG A 23 43.03 -19.43 -30.38
N ARG A 24 43.44 -18.27 -29.86
CA ARG A 24 43.84 -17.09 -30.64
C ARG A 24 42.73 -16.57 -31.56
N HIS A 25 41.46 -16.75 -31.17
CA HIS A 25 40.35 -16.06 -31.82
C HIS A 25 40.36 -14.56 -31.51
N CYS A 26 40.94 -14.18 -30.37
CA CYS A 26 41.10 -12.80 -29.94
C CYS A 26 42.54 -12.54 -29.48
N ASN A 27 42.98 -11.28 -29.58
CA ASN A 27 44.29 -10.86 -29.10
C ASN A 27 44.30 -10.76 -27.56
N MET A 28 45.38 -11.21 -26.90
CA MET A 28 45.56 -11.09 -25.44
C MET A 28 45.50 -9.66 -24.91
N LYS A 29 45.77 -8.67 -25.77
CA LYS A 29 45.72 -7.24 -25.41
C LYS A 29 44.37 -6.59 -25.70
N TRP A 30 43.30 -7.37 -25.92
CA TRP A 30 41.97 -6.86 -26.28
C TRP A 30 41.43 -5.80 -25.29
N GLN A 31 41.75 -5.88 -24.00
CA GLN A 31 41.31 -4.86 -23.03
C GLN A 31 41.87 -3.48 -23.33
N SER A 32 43.12 -3.42 -23.83
CA SER A 32 43.72 -2.14 -24.25
C SER A 32 43.06 -1.60 -25.53
N ALA A 33 42.71 -2.48 -26.46
CA ALA A 33 41.97 -2.10 -27.67
C ALA A 33 40.57 -1.58 -27.31
N ILE A 34 39.87 -2.23 -26.40
CA ILE A 34 38.57 -1.76 -25.88
C ILE A 34 38.69 -0.37 -25.27
N LYS A 35 39.73 -0.08 -24.48
CA LYS A 35 39.92 1.27 -23.92
C LYS A 35 39.98 2.32 -25.02
N THR A 36 40.78 2.10 -26.06
CA THR A 36 40.89 3.01 -27.22
C THR A 36 39.57 3.16 -27.97
N ILE A 37 38.85 2.05 -28.18
CA ILE A 37 37.54 2.06 -28.85
C ILE A 37 36.53 2.89 -28.04
N ARG A 38 36.53 2.75 -26.71
CA ARG A 38 35.63 3.48 -25.81
C ARG A 38 35.93 4.98 -25.79
N GLU A 39 37.20 5.36 -25.86
CA GLU A 39 37.59 6.77 -26.05
C GLU A 39 37.03 7.33 -27.36
N LYS A 40 37.15 6.60 -28.47
CA LYS A 40 36.55 6.99 -29.76
C LYS A 40 35.03 7.06 -29.74
N ILE A 41 34.36 6.11 -29.08
CA ILE A 41 32.91 6.14 -28.88
C ILE A 41 32.50 7.42 -28.14
N ASN A 42 33.18 7.77 -27.05
CA ASN A 42 32.86 8.98 -26.27
C ASN A 42 32.99 10.26 -27.10
N THR A 43 33.99 10.32 -28.00
CA THR A 43 34.13 11.42 -28.96
C THR A 43 33.00 11.41 -29.99
N ALA A 44 32.72 10.26 -30.61
CA ALA A 44 31.72 10.15 -31.68
C ALA A 44 30.28 10.38 -31.21
N ILE A 45 29.97 10.14 -29.93
CA ILE A 45 28.66 10.42 -29.32
C ILE A 45 28.34 11.92 -29.31
N GLN A 46 29.35 12.78 -29.26
CA GLN A 46 29.14 14.24 -29.23
C GLN A 46 28.56 14.77 -30.56
N ASP A 47 28.75 14.04 -31.65
CA ASP A 47 28.22 14.38 -32.98
C ASP A 47 27.15 13.38 -33.41
N MET A 48 26.01 13.36 -32.71
CA MET A 48 24.86 12.50 -33.03
C MET A 48 23.67 13.28 -33.59
N PRO A 49 22.98 12.75 -34.63
CA PRO A 49 21.79 13.40 -35.15
C PRO A 49 20.64 13.28 -34.13
N GLU A 50 19.68 14.19 -34.21
CA GLU A 50 18.44 14.06 -33.47
C GLU A 50 17.62 12.89 -34.04
N ASN A 51 17.81 11.72 -33.46
CA ASN A 51 17.08 10.50 -33.77
C ASN A 51 16.72 9.79 -32.47
N GLU A 52 15.44 9.48 -32.27
CA GLU A 52 14.93 8.95 -31.01
C GLU A 52 15.48 7.55 -30.70
N GLU A 53 15.66 6.72 -31.72
CA GLU A 53 16.24 5.39 -31.55
C GLU A 53 17.72 5.47 -31.16
N ILE A 54 18.48 6.38 -31.76
CA ILE A 54 19.86 6.65 -31.34
C ILE A 54 19.89 7.17 -29.90
N LYS A 55 19.01 8.10 -29.52
CA LYS A 55 18.92 8.58 -28.12
C LYS A 55 18.66 7.44 -27.14
N GLN A 56 17.75 6.53 -27.47
CA GLN A 56 17.47 5.35 -26.64
C GLN A 56 18.68 4.43 -26.51
N LEU A 57 19.34 4.11 -27.63
CA LEU A 57 20.55 3.27 -27.65
C LEU A 57 21.69 3.87 -26.80
N LEU A 58 21.78 5.21 -26.76
CA LEU A 58 22.78 5.94 -25.98
C LEU A 58 22.36 6.22 -24.52
N SER A 59 21.08 6.03 -24.18
CA SER A 59 20.57 6.36 -22.84
C SER A 59 20.98 5.31 -21.79
N GLY A 60 21.81 5.72 -20.83
CA GLY A 60 22.15 4.92 -19.64
C GLY A 60 22.88 3.59 -19.90
N SER A 61 23.28 3.32 -21.14
CA SER A 61 23.78 2.01 -21.56
C SER A 61 25.30 1.97 -21.68
N TYR A 62 25.87 0.79 -21.45
CA TYR A 62 27.24 0.49 -21.86
C TYR A 62 27.24 0.24 -23.38
N ILE A 63 27.68 1.22 -24.17
CA ILE A 63 27.72 1.12 -25.64
C ILE A 63 28.81 0.13 -26.09
N HIS A 64 28.45 -0.86 -26.88
CA HIS A 64 29.35 -1.96 -27.31
C HIS A 64 29.15 -2.23 -28.80
N TYR A 65 29.92 -3.16 -29.36
CA TYR A 65 29.92 -3.48 -30.79
C TYR A 65 28.52 -3.54 -31.45
N PHE A 66 27.57 -4.29 -30.87
CA PHE A 66 26.22 -4.41 -31.45
C PHE A 66 25.43 -3.08 -31.46
N HIS A 67 25.65 -2.20 -30.48
CA HIS A 67 25.09 -0.86 -30.49
C HIS A 67 25.70 -0.03 -31.62
N CYS A 68 27.02 -0.11 -31.82
CA CYS A 68 27.72 0.57 -32.91
C CYS A 68 27.21 0.10 -34.29
N LEU A 69 26.98 -1.20 -34.47
CA LEU A 69 26.37 -1.75 -35.68
C LEU A 69 24.99 -1.14 -35.95
N ARG A 70 24.12 -1.10 -34.92
CA ARG A 70 22.79 -0.53 -35.05
C ARG A 70 22.82 0.96 -35.34
N ILE A 71 23.72 1.71 -34.70
CA ILE A 71 23.92 3.13 -34.98
C ILE A 71 24.32 3.34 -36.44
N VAL A 72 25.29 2.58 -36.95
CA VAL A 72 25.68 2.68 -38.38
C VAL A 72 24.53 2.30 -39.31
N GLU A 73 23.72 1.31 -38.96
CA GLU A 73 22.53 0.95 -39.73
C GLU A 73 21.52 2.10 -39.81
N ILE A 74 21.22 2.75 -38.69
CA ILE A 74 20.34 3.92 -38.63
C ILE A 74 20.93 5.07 -39.47
N LEU A 75 22.23 5.34 -39.31
CA LEU A 75 22.92 6.40 -40.06
C LEU A 75 22.89 6.16 -41.57
N LYS A 76 22.94 4.90 -42.03
CA LYS A 76 22.81 4.56 -43.46
C LYS A 76 21.45 4.98 -44.03
N GLY A 77 20.39 4.89 -43.23
CA GLY A 77 19.04 5.31 -43.60
C GLY A 77 18.86 6.83 -43.58
N THR A 78 19.42 7.51 -42.58
CA THR A 78 19.27 8.97 -42.41
C THR A 78 20.19 9.79 -43.31
N GLU A 79 21.34 9.24 -43.73
CA GLU A 79 22.37 9.96 -44.51
C GLU A 79 22.51 9.44 -45.95
N ALA A 80 21.46 8.80 -46.49
CA ALA A 80 21.47 8.13 -47.80
C ALA A 80 21.89 9.04 -48.99
N SER A 81 21.71 10.35 -48.88
CA SER A 81 22.09 11.35 -49.89
C SER A 81 23.56 11.80 -49.85
N SER A 82 24.34 11.36 -48.86
CA SER A 82 25.73 11.81 -48.61
C SER A 82 26.82 10.91 -49.21
N LYS A 83 26.52 10.15 -50.26
CA LYS A 83 27.51 9.28 -50.92
C LYS A 83 28.32 10.07 -51.93
N ASN A 84 29.65 9.94 -51.89
CA ASN A 84 30.55 10.48 -52.89
C ASN A 84 30.44 9.70 -54.22
N ILE A 85 31.10 10.19 -55.27
CA ILE A 85 31.08 9.60 -56.63
C ILE A 85 31.56 8.12 -56.65
N PHE A 86 32.25 7.65 -55.61
CA PHE A 86 32.70 6.27 -55.43
C PHE A 86 31.80 5.44 -54.51
N GLY A 87 30.60 5.93 -54.17
CA GLY A 87 29.62 5.24 -53.32
C GLY A 87 29.97 5.19 -51.84
N ARG A 88 31.02 5.89 -51.38
CA ARG A 88 31.41 5.98 -49.96
C ARG A 88 30.69 7.14 -49.29
N TYR A 89 30.26 6.94 -48.05
CA TYR A 89 29.64 8.00 -47.25
C TYR A 89 30.66 9.10 -46.93
N SER A 90 30.28 10.37 -47.09
CA SER A 90 31.19 11.50 -46.93
C SER A 90 31.14 12.17 -45.55
N SER A 91 30.08 11.96 -44.77
CA SER A 91 29.90 12.57 -43.44
C SER A 91 30.98 12.11 -42.46
N GLN A 92 31.44 13.03 -41.59
CA GLN A 92 32.45 12.71 -40.58
C GLN A 92 31.91 11.68 -39.59
N ARG A 93 30.69 11.89 -39.09
CA ARG A 93 29.96 10.95 -38.25
C ARG A 93 29.96 9.52 -38.77
N MET A 94 29.55 9.29 -40.02
CA MET A 94 29.53 7.93 -40.58
C MET A 94 30.94 7.32 -40.60
N LYS A 95 31.97 8.11 -40.94
CA LYS A 95 33.36 7.65 -40.93
C LYS A 95 33.82 7.26 -39.53
N ASP A 96 33.48 8.07 -38.51
CA ASP A 96 33.87 7.81 -37.13
C ASP A 96 33.25 6.51 -36.61
N TRP A 97 31.96 6.28 -36.86
CA TRP A 97 31.28 5.06 -36.43
C TRP A 97 31.71 3.83 -37.24
N GLN A 98 32.03 3.98 -38.53
CA GLN A 98 32.65 2.90 -39.31
C GLN A 98 34.06 2.58 -38.84
N GLU A 99 34.86 3.58 -38.44
CA GLU A 99 36.18 3.37 -37.85
C GLU A 99 36.05 2.59 -36.53
N ILE A 100 35.12 2.97 -35.66
CA ILE A 100 34.84 2.25 -34.41
C ILE A 100 34.51 0.78 -34.67
N ILE A 101 33.65 0.48 -35.66
CA ILE A 101 33.35 -0.91 -36.05
C ILE A 101 34.62 -1.62 -36.54
N SER A 102 35.42 -0.98 -37.38
CA SER A 102 36.64 -1.58 -37.91
C SER A 102 37.66 -1.91 -36.80
N LEU A 103 37.74 -1.09 -35.76
CA LEU A 103 38.59 -1.34 -34.60
C LEU A 103 38.09 -2.49 -33.73
N TYR A 104 36.77 -2.65 -33.64
CA TYR A 104 36.17 -3.81 -32.98
C TYR A 104 36.43 -5.10 -33.74
N GLU A 105 36.33 -5.06 -35.07
CA GLU A 105 36.53 -6.21 -35.96
C GLU A 105 38.00 -6.60 -36.11
N ALA A 106 38.91 -5.62 -36.01
CA ALA A 106 40.34 -5.87 -35.89
C ALA A 106 40.63 -6.79 -34.70
N ASP A 107 41.36 -7.88 -34.93
CA ASP A 107 41.68 -8.91 -33.95
C ASP A 107 40.46 -9.52 -33.22
N ASN A 108 39.26 -9.39 -33.81
CA ASN A 108 37.98 -9.83 -33.25
C ASN A 108 37.71 -9.36 -31.81
N VAL A 109 38.10 -8.13 -31.47
CA VAL A 109 37.93 -7.56 -30.13
C VAL A 109 36.47 -7.60 -29.65
N TYR A 110 35.50 -7.48 -30.56
CA TYR A 110 34.08 -7.61 -30.25
C TYR A 110 33.69 -8.96 -29.61
N LEU A 111 34.34 -10.06 -30.00
CA LEU A 111 34.06 -11.38 -29.43
C LEU A 111 34.47 -11.46 -27.96
N ALA A 112 35.61 -10.88 -27.62
CA ALA A 112 36.11 -10.85 -26.24
C ALA A 112 35.22 -9.98 -25.33
N GLU A 113 34.80 -8.81 -25.80
CA GLU A 113 33.86 -7.95 -25.08
C GLU A 113 32.49 -8.63 -24.92
N ALA A 114 31.95 -9.24 -25.98
CA ALA A 114 30.68 -9.96 -25.94
C ALA A 114 30.72 -11.15 -24.98
N ALA A 115 31.80 -11.94 -24.97
CA ALA A 115 31.98 -13.06 -24.04
C ALA A 115 32.01 -12.57 -22.58
N SER A 116 32.72 -11.47 -22.31
CA SER A 116 32.77 -10.83 -21.00
C SER A 116 31.39 -10.34 -20.54
N LEU A 117 30.66 -9.65 -21.42
CA LEU A 117 29.31 -9.17 -21.15
C LEU A 117 28.35 -10.34 -20.88
N LEU A 118 28.39 -11.40 -21.70
CA LEU A 118 27.56 -12.58 -21.52
C LEU A 118 27.85 -13.26 -20.18
N SER A 119 29.12 -13.48 -19.85
CA SER A 119 29.53 -14.08 -18.59
C SER A 119 29.03 -13.27 -17.38
N ARG A 120 29.15 -11.93 -17.43
CA ARG A 120 28.62 -11.05 -16.37
C ARG A 120 27.09 -11.15 -16.24
N ASN A 121 26.38 -11.11 -17.36
CA ASN A 121 24.92 -11.16 -17.37
C ASN A 121 24.38 -12.49 -16.80
N VAL A 122 24.98 -13.60 -17.22
CA VAL A 122 24.56 -14.94 -16.77
C VAL A 122 24.93 -15.18 -15.31
N SER A 123 26.13 -14.75 -14.89
CA SER A 123 26.68 -15.07 -13.57
C SER A 123 26.20 -14.13 -12.46
N TYR A 124 25.90 -12.87 -12.77
CA TYR A 124 25.62 -11.85 -11.75
C TYR A 124 24.29 -11.13 -11.98
N GLU A 125 24.09 -10.51 -13.15
CA GLU A 125 22.92 -9.65 -13.40
C GLU A 125 21.61 -10.44 -13.34
N GLY A 126 21.53 -11.55 -14.08
CA GLY A 126 20.35 -12.42 -14.10
C GLY A 126 19.98 -12.96 -12.71
N PRO A 127 20.93 -13.55 -11.95
CA PRO A 127 20.69 -13.97 -10.57
C PRO A 127 20.26 -12.82 -9.63
N ALA A 128 20.89 -11.65 -9.73
CA ALA A 128 20.57 -10.49 -8.92
C ALA A 128 19.14 -9.99 -9.19
N LEU A 129 18.76 -9.89 -10.47
CA LEU A 129 17.41 -9.52 -10.89
C LEU A 129 16.37 -10.53 -10.42
N ARG A 130 16.64 -11.84 -10.54
CA ARG A 130 15.75 -12.89 -10.00
C ARG A 130 15.55 -12.75 -8.49
N LYS A 131 16.60 -12.43 -7.74
CA LYS A 131 16.51 -12.21 -6.29
C LYS A 131 15.70 -10.96 -5.95
N GLN A 132 15.86 -9.88 -6.72
CA GLN A 132 15.06 -8.67 -6.55
C GLN A 132 13.58 -8.93 -6.87
N LEU A 133 13.29 -9.65 -7.95
CA LEU A 133 11.93 -10.06 -8.32
C LEU A 133 11.27 -10.89 -7.22
N ALA A 134 11.98 -11.90 -6.68
CA ALA A 134 11.45 -12.73 -5.61
C ALA A 134 11.11 -11.91 -4.35
N LYS A 135 11.96 -10.94 -3.97
CA LYS A 135 11.68 -10.02 -2.86
C LYS A 135 10.46 -9.15 -3.12
N ALA A 136 10.33 -8.61 -4.33
CA ALA A 136 9.18 -7.79 -4.71
C ALA A 136 7.88 -8.60 -4.67
N GLN A 137 7.89 -9.84 -5.16
CA GLN A 137 6.75 -10.76 -5.10
C GLN A 137 6.37 -11.11 -3.66
N GLN A 138 7.35 -11.39 -2.80
CA GLN A 138 7.09 -11.66 -1.38
C GLN A 138 6.46 -10.43 -0.69
N LEU A 139 7.00 -9.24 -0.94
CA LEU A 139 6.45 -8.00 -0.39
C LEU A 139 5.03 -7.74 -0.89
N GLN A 140 4.76 -7.97 -2.18
CA GLN A 140 3.43 -7.86 -2.75
C GLN A 140 2.44 -8.78 -2.04
N GLN A 141 2.80 -10.05 -1.84
CA GLN A 141 1.93 -11.02 -1.15
C GLN A 141 1.64 -10.61 0.30
N GLU A 142 2.66 -10.12 1.03
CA GLU A 142 2.50 -9.63 2.39
C GLU A 142 1.56 -8.43 2.48
N LEU A 143 1.71 -7.48 1.56
CA LEU A 143 0.85 -6.29 1.51
C LEU A 143 -0.60 -6.66 1.15
N SER A 144 -0.81 -7.53 0.16
CA SER A 144 -2.16 -8.01 -0.18
C SER A 144 -2.81 -8.75 1.00
N ARG A 145 -2.05 -9.54 1.77
CA ARG A 145 -2.58 -10.18 2.98
C ARG A 145 -2.97 -9.14 4.04
N ARG A 146 -2.10 -8.16 4.31
CA ARG A 146 -2.37 -7.07 5.27
C ARG A 146 -3.58 -6.23 4.90
N GLU A 147 -3.79 -5.99 3.60
CA GLU A 147 -4.96 -5.28 3.10
C GLU A 147 -6.25 -6.02 3.48
N VAL A 148 -6.32 -7.33 3.22
CA VAL A 148 -7.49 -8.16 3.56
C VAL A 148 -7.71 -8.23 5.07
N GLU A 149 -6.64 -8.37 5.87
CA GLU A 149 -6.71 -8.35 7.34
C GLU A 149 -7.26 -7.01 7.85
N CYS A 150 -6.80 -5.89 7.30
CA CYS A 150 -7.27 -4.55 7.65
C CYS A 150 -8.76 -4.36 7.29
N GLN A 151 -9.17 -4.77 6.08
CA GLN A 151 -10.57 -4.72 5.67
C GLN A 151 -11.46 -5.55 6.58
N SER A 152 -11.04 -6.76 6.93
CA SER A 152 -11.76 -7.64 7.85
C SER A 152 -11.89 -7.01 9.24
N SER A 153 -10.81 -6.42 9.76
CA SER A 153 -10.80 -5.71 11.04
C SER A 153 -11.74 -4.50 11.05
N VAL A 154 -11.79 -3.73 9.96
CA VAL A 154 -12.73 -2.61 9.82
C VAL A 154 -14.18 -3.08 9.89
N VAL A 155 -14.51 -4.18 9.20
CA VAL A 155 -15.86 -4.77 9.23
C VAL A 155 -16.20 -5.25 10.64
N GLU A 156 -15.31 -5.99 11.28
CA GLU A 156 -15.49 -6.51 12.64
C GLU A 156 -15.70 -5.39 13.67
N LEU A 157 -14.89 -4.33 13.62
CA LEU A 157 -15.01 -3.17 14.50
C LEU A 157 -16.32 -2.41 14.26
N ARG A 158 -16.74 -2.28 12.99
CA ARG A 158 -18.01 -1.66 12.63
C ARG A 158 -19.19 -2.47 13.17
N GLU A 159 -19.18 -3.79 13.01
CA GLU A 159 -20.22 -4.66 13.54
C GLU A 159 -20.29 -4.58 15.06
N ARG A 160 -19.15 -4.60 15.76
CA ARG A 160 -19.10 -4.43 17.22
C ARG A 160 -19.66 -3.08 17.66
N TYR A 161 -19.33 -2.00 16.95
CA TYR A 161 -19.85 -0.67 17.24
C TYR A 161 -21.38 -0.62 17.15
N TYR A 162 -21.96 -1.10 16.04
CA TYR A 162 -23.41 -1.09 15.88
C TYR A 162 -24.13 -2.09 16.80
N ALA A 163 -23.51 -3.22 17.12
CA ALA A 163 -24.03 -4.14 18.12
C ALA A 163 -24.13 -3.46 19.50
N ALA A 164 -23.10 -2.70 19.90
CA ALA A 164 -23.13 -1.91 21.13
C ALA A 164 -24.21 -0.81 21.07
N CYS A 165 -24.31 -0.06 19.98
CA CYS A 165 -25.36 0.95 19.80
C CYS A 165 -26.77 0.34 19.97
N LYS A 166 -27.01 -0.83 19.37
CA LYS A 166 -28.27 -1.55 19.51
C LYS A 166 -28.57 -1.96 20.96
N GLN A 167 -27.56 -2.34 21.74
CA GLN A 167 -27.75 -2.68 23.17
C GLN A 167 -28.22 -1.47 24.00
N TYR A 168 -27.74 -0.27 23.66
CA TYR A 168 -28.18 0.97 24.30
C TYR A 168 -29.49 1.53 23.71
N GLY A 169 -30.04 0.92 22.65
CA GLY A 169 -31.24 1.43 21.98
C GLY A 169 -31.00 2.69 21.16
N ILE A 170 -29.76 2.90 20.70
CA ILE A 170 -29.34 4.09 19.96
C ILE A 170 -28.92 3.75 18.51
N THR A 171 -28.97 4.72 17.61
CA THR A 171 -28.66 4.57 16.18
C THR A 171 -27.16 4.59 15.87
N GLY A 172 -26.36 5.28 16.68
CA GLY A 172 -24.91 5.41 16.55
C GLY A 172 -24.45 6.54 15.61
N GLU A 173 -25.31 7.52 15.29
CA GLU A 173 -24.97 8.67 14.45
C GLU A 173 -24.34 9.79 15.29
N ASN A 174 -24.93 10.08 16.46
CA ASN A 174 -24.35 10.98 17.45
C ASN A 174 -24.54 10.40 18.85
N VAL A 175 -23.67 9.46 19.22
CA VAL A 175 -23.74 8.71 20.47
C VAL A 175 -23.95 9.61 21.70
N PRO A 176 -23.20 10.73 21.88
CA PRO A 176 -23.45 11.62 23.02
C PRO A 176 -24.88 12.17 23.08
N ARG A 177 -25.44 12.62 21.94
CA ARG A 177 -26.82 13.16 21.91
C ARG A 177 -27.87 12.08 22.09
N GLU A 178 -27.69 10.93 21.44
CA GLU A 178 -28.64 9.83 21.53
C GLU A 178 -28.72 9.29 22.97
N LEU A 179 -27.58 9.18 23.66
CA LEU A 179 -27.53 8.83 25.08
C LEU A 179 -28.19 9.91 25.96
N GLN A 180 -27.97 11.20 25.67
CA GLN A 180 -28.64 12.29 26.39
C GLN A 180 -30.15 12.31 26.15
N ALA A 181 -30.62 11.94 24.97
CA ALA A 181 -32.04 11.86 24.65
C ALA A 181 -32.74 10.79 25.52
N LEU A 182 -32.10 9.62 25.72
CA LEU A 182 -32.62 8.57 26.60
C LEU A 182 -32.82 9.04 28.05
N LEU A 183 -32.02 10.00 28.52
CA LEU A 183 -32.19 10.59 29.86
C LEU A 183 -33.47 11.42 29.99
N LYS A 184 -34.06 11.90 28.89
CA LYS A 184 -35.32 12.67 28.91
C LYS A 184 -36.53 11.82 29.27
N ASP A 185 -36.50 10.53 28.95
CA ASP A 185 -37.60 9.59 29.22
C ASP A 185 -37.55 9.02 30.64
N LEU A 186 -36.37 9.06 31.28
CA LEU A 186 -36.16 8.51 32.62
C LEU A 186 -37.11 9.06 33.70
N PRO A 187 -37.42 10.37 33.78
CA PRO A 187 -38.38 10.88 34.76
C PRO A 187 -39.77 10.28 34.63
N ALA A 188 -40.24 10.02 33.40
CA ALA A 188 -41.54 9.39 33.14
C ALA A 188 -41.55 7.93 33.58
N VAL A 189 -40.49 7.17 33.25
CA VAL A 189 -40.31 5.79 33.70
C VAL A 189 -40.31 5.70 35.23
N LEU A 190 -39.57 6.59 35.91
CA LEU A 190 -39.53 6.63 37.38
C LEU A 190 -40.89 7.01 38.00
N GLU A 191 -41.68 7.85 37.32
CA GLU A 191 -43.04 8.18 37.75
C GLU A 191 -43.98 6.97 37.62
N GLU A 192 -43.88 6.21 36.52
CA GLU A 192 -44.61 4.95 36.34
C GLU A 192 -44.24 3.92 37.41
N VAL A 193 -42.96 3.76 37.71
CA VAL A 193 -42.50 2.88 38.81
C VAL A 193 -43.11 3.30 40.14
N GLY A 194 -43.19 4.60 40.43
CA GLY A 194 -43.88 5.10 41.63
C GLY A 194 -45.37 4.75 41.64
N LYS A 195 -46.06 4.89 40.50
CA LYS A 195 -47.48 4.50 40.35
C LYS A 195 -47.68 3.00 40.52
N ASP A 196 -46.77 2.17 40.02
CA ASP A 196 -46.81 0.72 40.16
C ASP A 196 -46.51 0.28 41.60
N ALA A 197 -45.56 0.93 42.27
CA ALA A 197 -45.29 0.71 43.68
C ALA A 197 -46.52 0.99 44.56
N ALA A 198 -47.34 1.99 44.18
CA ALA A 198 -48.58 2.29 44.90
C ALA A 198 -49.61 1.14 44.86
N LYS A 199 -49.56 0.26 43.84
CA LYS A 199 -50.45 -0.90 43.72
C LYS A 199 -50.13 -2.00 44.75
N LEU A 200 -48.96 -1.95 45.41
CA LEU A 200 -48.47 -2.99 46.32
C LEU A 200 -48.90 -2.81 47.79
N GLU A 201 -49.78 -1.85 48.10
CA GLU A 201 -50.21 -1.52 49.47
C GLU A 201 -50.66 -2.76 50.26
N LYS A 202 -51.50 -3.60 49.67
CA LYS A 202 -52.06 -4.79 50.35
C LYS A 202 -50.99 -5.81 50.70
N GLN A 203 -50.02 -6.01 49.80
CA GLN A 203 -48.90 -6.93 49.98
C GLN A 203 -47.96 -6.43 51.07
N ILE A 204 -47.71 -5.12 51.12
CA ILE A 204 -46.91 -4.48 52.17
C ILE A 204 -47.60 -4.66 53.53
N GLN A 205 -48.91 -4.38 53.62
CA GLN A 205 -49.68 -4.57 54.86
C GLN A 205 -49.67 -6.02 55.35
N LEU A 206 -49.83 -6.99 54.44
CA LEU A 206 -49.72 -8.41 54.77
C LEU A 206 -48.33 -8.75 55.32
N TYR A 207 -47.27 -8.23 54.69
CA TYR A 207 -45.90 -8.49 55.12
C TYR A 207 -45.60 -7.88 56.49
N VAL A 208 -46.09 -6.67 56.77
CA VAL A 208 -46.00 -6.04 58.10
C VAL A 208 -46.73 -6.88 59.16
N ALA A 209 -47.96 -7.31 58.88
CA ALA A 209 -48.71 -8.16 59.81
C ALA A 209 -47.98 -9.48 60.08
N PHE A 210 -47.41 -10.09 59.03
CA PHE A 210 -46.64 -11.32 59.12
C PHE A 210 -45.34 -11.15 59.92
N SER A 211 -44.55 -10.10 59.66
CA SER A 211 -43.29 -9.85 60.38
C SER A 211 -43.52 -9.58 61.85
N ASN A 212 -44.59 -8.87 62.18
CA ASN A 212 -44.97 -8.58 63.56
C ASN A 212 -45.43 -9.86 64.26
N PHE A 213 -46.19 -10.72 63.57
CA PHE A 213 -46.66 -11.98 64.13
C PHE A 213 -45.55 -13.00 64.37
N VAL A 214 -44.64 -13.19 63.40
CA VAL A 214 -43.61 -14.25 63.46
C VAL A 214 -42.39 -13.82 64.26
N CYS A 215 -41.91 -12.59 64.04
CA CYS A 215 -40.63 -12.13 64.58
C CYS A 215 -40.79 -11.09 65.70
N ASN A 216 -42.02 -10.67 66.02
CA ASN A 216 -42.29 -9.52 66.89
C ASN A 216 -41.53 -8.25 66.45
N TRP A 217 -41.31 -8.12 65.14
CA TRP A 217 -40.61 -6.99 64.56
C TRP A 217 -41.44 -5.72 64.72
N SER A 218 -40.83 -4.61 65.14
CA SER A 218 -41.55 -3.34 65.41
C SER A 218 -41.09 -2.18 64.54
N GLU A 219 -40.02 -2.36 63.77
CA GLU A 219 -39.48 -1.31 62.90
C GLU A 219 -40.17 -1.28 61.54
N PRO A 220 -40.11 -0.14 60.81
CA PRO A 220 -40.68 -0.01 59.48
C PRO A 220 -40.13 -1.06 58.50
N VAL A 221 -41.04 -1.76 57.84
CA VAL A 221 -40.71 -2.82 56.88
C VAL A 221 -40.73 -2.26 55.46
N LEU A 222 -39.74 -2.61 54.63
CA LEU A 222 -39.58 -2.11 53.24
C LEU A 222 -39.61 -0.56 53.16
N PRO A 223 -38.73 0.16 53.89
CA PRO A 223 -38.81 1.62 54.03
C PRO A 223 -38.69 2.36 52.68
N MET A 224 -37.86 1.86 51.76
CA MET A 224 -37.70 2.47 50.43
C MET A 224 -38.94 2.28 49.54
N LEU A 225 -39.56 1.10 49.57
CA LEU A 225 -40.76 0.83 48.79
C LEU A 225 -41.95 1.63 49.33
N THR A 226 -42.09 1.69 50.66
CA THR A 226 -43.14 2.49 51.33
C THR A 226 -42.96 3.99 51.05
N PHE A 227 -41.71 4.46 50.98
CA PHE A 227 -41.41 5.83 50.60
C PHE A 227 -41.78 6.11 49.13
N ALA A 228 -41.32 5.26 48.21
CA ALA A 228 -41.62 5.40 46.78
C ALA A 228 -43.13 5.32 46.48
N GLN A 229 -43.87 4.49 47.20
CA GLN A 229 -45.33 4.40 47.13
C GLN A 229 -46.02 5.71 47.53
N LYS A 230 -45.54 6.38 48.59
CA LYS A 230 -46.19 7.58 49.14
C LYS A 230 -45.77 8.86 48.42
N LYS A 231 -44.53 8.92 47.94
CA LYS A 231 -43.92 10.14 47.42
C LYS A 231 -43.62 10.08 45.92
N GLY A 232 -43.51 8.89 45.33
CA GLY A 232 -43.20 8.72 43.91
C GLY A 232 -41.76 9.16 43.57
N ASN A 233 -41.59 9.70 42.37
CA ASN A 233 -40.31 10.17 41.84
C ASN A 233 -39.91 11.53 42.45
N VAL A 234 -39.39 11.52 43.67
CA VAL A 234 -38.89 12.71 44.38
C VAL A 234 -37.37 12.77 44.38
N THR A 235 -36.83 13.97 44.61
CA THR A 235 -35.37 14.17 44.67
C THR A 235 -34.74 13.43 45.85
N PHE A 236 -33.48 13.04 45.70
CA PHE A 236 -32.69 12.47 46.79
C PHE A 236 -32.62 13.42 48.01
N TYR A 237 -32.61 14.73 47.77
CA TYR A 237 -32.67 15.74 48.83
C TYR A 237 -33.96 15.64 49.65
N GLU A 238 -35.12 15.51 49.00
CA GLU A 238 -36.41 15.34 49.69
C GLU A 238 -36.44 14.02 50.47
N TRP A 239 -35.90 12.94 49.91
CA TRP A 239 -35.79 11.66 50.63
C TRP A 239 -34.93 11.77 51.89
N LYS A 240 -33.76 12.41 51.80
CA LYS A 240 -32.82 12.51 52.92
C LYS A 240 -33.26 13.50 54.00
N THR A 241 -33.93 14.60 53.62
CA THR A 241 -34.22 15.72 54.53
C THR A 241 -35.70 15.87 54.88
N GLY A 242 -36.60 15.20 54.17
CA GLY A 242 -38.05 15.34 54.30
C GLY A 242 -38.61 16.67 53.77
N LYS A 243 -37.78 17.54 53.19
CA LYS A 243 -38.16 18.86 52.66
C LYS A 243 -38.07 18.90 51.14
N VAL A 244 -39.08 19.48 50.49
CA VAL A 244 -39.08 19.69 49.05
C VAL A 244 -38.02 20.76 48.71
N PRO A 245 -37.10 20.50 47.77
CA PRO A 245 -36.10 21.47 47.37
C PRO A 245 -36.74 22.69 46.67
N VAL A 246 -36.13 23.86 46.85
CA VAL A 246 -36.63 25.13 46.28
C VAL A 246 -36.47 25.18 44.76
N ILE A 247 -35.36 24.61 44.24
CA ILE A 247 -35.05 24.52 42.81
C ILE A 247 -34.43 23.15 42.55
N VAL A 248 -34.83 22.51 41.45
CA VAL A 248 -34.22 21.27 40.95
C VAL A 248 -33.57 21.58 39.61
N GLU A 249 -32.26 21.72 39.60
CA GLU A 249 -31.49 21.88 38.36
C GLU A 249 -31.36 20.54 37.67
N ARG A 250 -31.88 20.45 36.44
CA ARG A 250 -31.70 19.28 35.57
C ARG A 250 -30.60 19.60 34.56
N PRO A 251 -29.79 18.62 34.12
CA PRO A 251 -28.79 18.84 33.10
C PRO A 251 -29.43 19.47 31.86
N VAL A 252 -28.89 20.60 31.41
CA VAL A 252 -29.30 21.22 30.14
C VAL A 252 -28.74 20.36 29.02
N VAL A 253 -29.63 19.82 28.18
CA VAL A 253 -29.22 19.15 26.95
C VAL A 253 -28.80 20.25 25.99
N GLU A 254 -27.50 20.52 25.88
CA GLU A 254 -26.98 21.46 24.91
C GLU A 254 -27.32 20.97 23.50
N GLU A 255 -28.13 21.73 22.76
CA GLU A 255 -28.19 21.65 21.31
C GLU A 255 -26.87 22.19 20.77
N VAL A 256 -25.82 21.37 20.80
CA VAL A 256 -24.61 21.67 20.05
C VAL A 256 -25.06 21.75 18.58
N ILE A 257 -24.90 22.90 17.93
CA ILE A 257 -25.04 23.00 16.47
C ILE A 257 -24.08 21.95 15.88
N PRO A 258 -24.44 21.14 14.88
CA PRO A 258 -23.48 20.19 14.31
C PRO A 258 -22.26 20.98 13.85
N GLU A 259 -21.20 20.98 14.64
CA GLU A 259 -19.86 21.16 14.10
C GLU A 259 -19.79 20.08 13.05
N ALA A 260 -19.69 20.53 11.79
CA ALA A 260 -19.42 19.65 10.67
C ALA A 260 -18.28 18.75 11.13
N LEU A 261 -18.61 17.49 11.44
CA LEU A 261 -17.64 16.42 11.47
C LEU A 261 -16.98 16.56 10.11
N THR A 262 -15.78 17.12 10.10
CA THR A 262 -14.99 17.18 8.90
C THR A 262 -14.85 15.73 8.50
N GLU A 263 -15.58 15.33 7.45
CA GLU A 263 -15.54 14.01 6.82
C GLU A 263 -14.13 13.63 6.31
N ASN A 264 -13.12 14.44 6.63
CA ASN A 264 -11.77 14.38 6.13
C ASN A 264 -10.83 13.49 6.94
N THR A 265 -11.27 12.81 8.01
CA THR A 265 -10.36 11.89 8.73
C THR A 265 -10.74 10.42 8.58
N VAL A 266 -12.01 10.11 8.28
CA VAL A 266 -12.45 8.73 8.01
C VAL A 266 -12.65 8.49 6.52
N GLY A 267 -13.16 9.46 5.75
CA GLY A 267 -13.40 9.32 4.30
C GLY A 267 -12.14 9.29 3.44
N LEU A 268 -11.02 9.86 3.91
CA LEU A 268 -9.75 9.91 3.18
C LEU A 268 -9.02 8.55 3.12
N ILE A 269 -9.39 7.59 3.97
CA ILE A 269 -8.89 6.21 3.87
C ILE A 269 -9.71 5.39 2.86
N PHE A 270 -10.99 5.71 2.67
CA PHE A 270 -11.90 4.93 1.83
C PHE A 270 -11.84 5.27 0.34
N THR A 271 -11.46 6.48 -0.05
CA THR A 271 -11.36 6.87 -1.48
C THR A 271 -10.05 6.52 -2.16
N VAL A 272 -8.98 6.24 -1.40
CA VAL A 272 -7.68 5.87 -1.99
C VAL A 272 -7.66 4.42 -2.49
N SER A 273 -8.51 3.53 -1.96
CA SER A 273 -8.48 2.10 -2.31
C SER A 273 -9.33 1.71 -3.52
N CYS A 274 -10.23 2.57 -4.01
CA CYS A 274 -11.13 2.23 -5.13
C CYS A 274 -10.59 2.67 -6.51
N SER A 275 -9.62 3.59 -6.54
CA SER A 275 -9.18 4.26 -7.78
C SER A 275 -8.06 3.54 -8.57
N HIS A 276 -7.68 2.32 -8.18
CA HIS A 276 -6.62 1.55 -8.87
C HIS A 276 -7.05 0.14 -9.33
N CYS A 277 -8.34 -0.19 -9.21
CA CYS A 277 -8.91 -1.44 -9.73
C CYS A 277 -9.86 -1.19 -10.91
N THR A 278 -9.41 -0.47 -11.93
CA THR A 278 -9.93 -0.64 -13.29
C THR A 278 -8.83 -1.33 -14.10
N ARG A 279 -8.83 -2.67 -14.03
CA ARG A 279 -8.18 -3.50 -15.03
C ARG A 279 -8.92 -3.29 -16.35
N GLU A 280 -8.20 -2.82 -17.35
CA GLU A 280 -8.57 -2.99 -18.75
C GLU A 280 -8.48 -4.49 -19.07
N ASP A 281 -9.58 -5.04 -19.60
CA ASP A 281 -9.59 -6.26 -20.40
C ASP A 281 -9.05 -5.98 -21.81
#